data_AF-A0A1C5YIM2-F1
#
_entry.id   AF-A0A1C5YIM2-F1
#
_cell.length_a   1.000
_cell.length_b   1.000
_cell.length_c   1.000
_cell.angle_alpha   90.00
_cell.angle_beta   90.00
_cell.angle_gamma   90.00
#
_symmetry.space_group_name_H-M   'P 1'
#
loop_
_entity.id
_entity.type
_entity.pdbx_description
1 polymer ?
#
loop_
_entity_poly.entity_id
_entity_poly.type
_entity_poly.pdbx_seq_one_letter_code
_entity_poly.pdbx_strand_id
1 'polypeptide(L)'
;MISARNQLKGTITSIDKGAVNAIVKLSVANGLTISSTISLDAVNDLKLTEGKEATAIIKATSVMIGLGDLKLSARNQLPGKIVEIEEGAVNAIVKLQIADDVIISSTISMSAVKELGLAAGKEAKAVIKATSVMVGA
;
A
#
# COMPACT_ATOMS: atom_id res chain seq x y z
N MET A 1 5.80 -0.67 -18.26
CA MET A 1 5.86 0.21 -17.08
C MET A 1 4.44 0.66 -16.77
N ILE A 2 3.98 0.51 -15.53
CA ILE A 2 2.63 0.94 -15.11
C ILE A 2 2.73 2.22 -14.28
N SER A 3 1.70 3.06 -14.32
CA SER A 3 1.70 4.38 -13.66
C SER A 3 1.52 4.35 -12.13
N ALA A 4 1.45 3.15 -11.53
CA ALA A 4 1.37 2.98 -10.09
C ALA A 4 2.73 3.34 -9.45
N ARG A 5 2.70 4.27 -8.49
CA ARG A 5 3.89 4.80 -7.82
C ARG A 5 4.46 3.88 -6.76
N ASN A 6 3.62 2.99 -6.21
CA ASN A 6 4.02 2.05 -5.18
C ASN A 6 4.09 0.65 -5.80
N GLN A 7 5.30 0.12 -5.92
CA GLN A 7 5.57 -1.23 -6.43
C GLN A 7 6.48 -1.93 -5.43
N LEU A 8 5.87 -2.73 -4.55
CA LEU A 8 6.56 -3.40 -3.45
C LEU A 8 6.83 -4.84 -3.84
N LYS A 9 8.08 -5.15 -4.17
CA LYS A 9 8.50 -6.53 -4.43
C LYS A 9 8.48 -7.34 -3.14
N GLY A 10 8.10 -8.61 -3.26
CA GLY A 10 8.02 -9.50 -2.13
C GLY A 10 7.74 -10.94 -2.55
N THR A 11 7.42 -11.76 -1.56
CA THR A 11 7.11 -13.17 -1.74
C THR A 11 5.71 -13.46 -1.21
N ILE A 12 4.94 -14.25 -1.95
CA ILE A 12 3.62 -14.68 -1.52
C ILE A 12 3.76 -15.61 -0.31
N THR A 13 3.11 -15.26 0.80
CA THR A 13 3.13 -16.05 2.03
C THR A 13 1.87 -16.86 2.24
N SER A 14 0.72 -16.40 1.74
CA SER A 14 -0.52 -17.18 1.76
C SER A 14 -1.48 -16.75 0.66
N ILE A 15 -2.33 -17.70 0.21
CA ILE A 15 -3.44 -17.45 -0.71
C ILE A 15 -4.71 -18.08 -0.15
N ASP A 16 -5.60 -17.26 0.41
CA ASP A 16 -6.90 -17.70 0.92
C ASP A 16 -7.93 -17.62 -0.22
N LYS A 17 -8.19 -18.74 -0.90
CA LYS A 17 -9.12 -18.81 -2.04
C LYS A 17 -10.58 -18.87 -1.57
N GLY A 18 -11.40 -17.93 -2.03
CA GLY A 18 -12.86 -18.00 -1.96
C GLY A 18 -13.46 -18.43 -3.31
N ALA A 19 -14.80 -18.40 -3.41
CA ALA A 19 -15.51 -18.82 -4.62
C ALA A 19 -15.31 -17.88 -5.83
N VAL A 20 -15.12 -16.58 -5.57
CA VAL A 20 -14.98 -15.54 -6.61
C VAL A 20 -13.68 -14.75 -6.46
N ASN A 21 -13.26 -14.48 -5.23
CA ASN A 21 -12.07 -13.71 -4.90
C ASN A 21 -11.12 -14.54 -4.05
N ALA A 22 -9.87 -14.13 -4.01
CA ALA A 22 -8.88 -14.63 -3.08
C ALA A 22 -8.24 -13.48 -2.29
N ILE A 23 -7.81 -13.76 -1.07
CA ILE A 23 -6.93 -12.88 -0.31
C ILE A 23 -5.50 -13.39 -0.49
N VAL A 24 -4.65 -12.59 -1.11
CA VAL A 24 -3.22 -12.87 -1.27
C VAL A 24 -2.46 -12.04 -0.25
N LYS A 25 -1.58 -12.69 0.53
CA LYS A 25 -0.66 -12.01 1.43
C LYS A 25 0.75 -12.08 0.86
N LEU A 26 1.44 -10.94 0.84
CA LEU A 26 2.82 -10.81 0.42
C LEU A 26 3.65 -10.34 1.60
N SER A 27 4.76 -11.03 1.88
CA SER A 27 5.84 -10.49 2.71
C SER A 27 6.66 -9.54 1.85
N VAL A 28 6.73 -8.28 2.28
CA VAL A 28 7.57 -7.24 1.68
C VAL A 28 8.62 -6.79 2.72
N ALA A 29 9.41 -5.76 2.40
CA ALA A 29 10.52 -5.25 3.21
C ALA A 29 10.32 -5.36 4.73
N ASN A 30 11.38 -5.83 5.42
CA ASN A 30 11.44 -6.00 6.88
C ASN A 30 10.28 -6.80 7.49
N GLY A 31 9.70 -7.74 6.74
CA GLY A 31 8.63 -8.61 7.22
C GLY A 31 7.24 -7.95 7.26
N LEU A 32 7.10 -6.73 6.73
CA LEU A 32 5.80 -6.11 6.54
C LEU A 32 4.94 -6.98 5.63
N THR A 33 3.67 -7.15 5.98
CA THR A 33 2.74 -7.93 5.16
C THR A 33 1.78 -7.01 4.43
N ILE A 34 1.67 -7.21 3.12
CA ILE A 34 0.64 -6.58 2.27
C ILE A 34 -0.44 -7.61 1.97
N SER A 35 -1.69 -7.26 2.26
CA SER A 35 -2.87 -8.02 1.88
C SER A 35 -3.53 -7.40 0.65
N SER A 36 -3.74 -8.22 -0.36
CA SER A 36 -4.45 -7.91 -1.60
C SER A 36 -5.69 -8.79 -1.72
N THR A 37 -6.79 -8.22 -2.23
CA THR A 37 -7.97 -8.99 -2.62
C THR A 37 -8.13 -8.88 -4.13
N ILE A 38 -7.96 -10.00 -4.83
CA ILE A 38 -8.07 -10.12 -6.30
C ILE A 38 -9.05 -11.22 -6.67
N SER A 39 -9.46 -11.29 -7.94
CA SER A 39 -10.30 -12.38 -8.42
C SER A 39 -9.56 -13.72 -8.34
N LEU A 40 -10.32 -14.81 -8.18
CA LEU A 40 -9.76 -16.15 -8.28
C LEU A 40 -9.14 -16.41 -9.67
N ASP A 41 -9.74 -15.86 -10.72
CA ASP A 41 -9.18 -15.92 -12.07
C ASP A 41 -7.81 -15.26 -12.15
N ALA A 42 -7.60 -14.09 -11.53
CA ALA A 42 -6.29 -13.44 -11.50
C ALA A 42 -5.23 -14.28 -10.77
N VAL A 43 -5.60 -14.99 -9.70
CA VAL A 43 -4.70 -15.95 -9.03
C VAL A 43 -4.28 -17.06 -10.00
N ASN A 44 -5.23 -17.61 -10.77
CA ASN A 44 -5.00 -18.70 -11.69
C ASN A 44 -4.19 -18.25 -12.92
N ASP A 45 -4.56 -17.11 -13.52
CA ASP A 45 -3.92 -16.53 -14.71
C ASP A 45 -2.46 -16.16 -14.43
N LEU A 46 -2.20 -15.53 -13.27
CA LEU A 46 -0.85 -15.19 -12.83
C LEU A 46 -0.11 -16.39 -12.24
N LYS A 47 -0.75 -17.57 -12.15
CA LYS A 47 -0.19 -18.80 -11.57
C LYS A 47 0.45 -18.53 -10.21
N LEU A 48 -0.29 -17.87 -9.33
CA LEU A 48 0.20 -17.51 -8.00
C LEU A 48 0.21 -18.74 -7.08
N THR A 49 1.32 -18.93 -6.38
CA THR A 49 1.50 -19.96 -5.37
C THR A 49 2.28 -19.38 -4.19
N GLU A 50 2.15 -19.98 -3.01
CA GLU A 50 3.01 -19.64 -1.88
C GLU A 50 4.48 -19.83 -2.24
N GLY A 51 5.35 -18.96 -1.72
CA GLY A 51 6.78 -18.93 -2.05
C GLY A 51 7.11 -18.24 -3.38
N LYS A 52 6.13 -17.93 -4.23
CA LYS A 52 6.37 -17.24 -5.50
C LYS A 52 6.71 -15.75 -5.27
N GLU A 53 7.68 -15.24 -6.02
CA GLU A 53 7.94 -13.80 -6.08
C GLU A 53 6.78 -13.07 -6.76
N ALA A 54 6.39 -11.93 -6.20
CA ALA A 54 5.35 -11.08 -6.75
C ALA A 54 5.58 -9.62 -6.32
N THR A 55 4.88 -8.70 -6.97
CA THR A 55 4.91 -7.27 -6.68
C THR A 55 3.51 -6.82 -6.28
N ALA A 56 3.38 -6.23 -5.09
CA ALA A 56 2.18 -5.49 -4.71
C ALA A 56 2.22 -4.10 -5.36
N ILE A 57 1.17 -3.81 -6.13
CA ILE A 57 1.07 -2.62 -6.98
C ILE A 57 -0.07 -1.76 -6.46
N ILE A 58 0.23 -0.53 -6.04
CA ILE A 58 -0.76 0.39 -5.44
C ILE A 58 -0.63 1.77 -6.08
N LYS A 59 -1.74 2.30 -6.59
CA LYS A 59 -1.81 3.67 -7.09
C LYS A 59 -1.71 4.67 -5.93
N ALA A 60 -0.98 5.77 -6.10
CA ALA A 60 -0.78 6.77 -5.04
C ALA A 60 -2.10 7.35 -4.50
N THR A 61 -3.11 7.53 -5.37
CA THR A 61 -4.45 8.01 -4.99
C THR A 61 -5.28 6.99 -4.21
N SER A 62 -4.79 5.76 -4.06
CA SER A 62 -5.43 4.70 -3.26
C SER A 62 -4.76 4.51 -1.89
N VAL A 63 -3.72 5.30 -1.61
CA VAL A 63 -3.06 5.36 -0.31
C VAL A 63 -3.66 6.53 0.46
N MET A 64 -4.14 6.28 1.67
CA MET A 64 -4.51 7.34 2.61
C MET A 64 -3.41 7.51 3.65
N ILE A 65 -3.30 8.72 4.23
CA ILE A 65 -2.44 8.97 5.39
C ILE A 65 -3.31 9.07 6.63
N GLY A 66 -3.01 8.26 7.63
CA GLY A 66 -3.68 8.28 8.92
C GLY A 66 -2.71 8.53 10.07
N LEU A 67 -3.21 9.11 11.17
CA LEU A 67 -2.43 9.42 12.36
C LEU A 67 -2.95 8.62 13.56
N GLY A 68 -2.05 8.28 14.48
CA GLY A 68 -2.39 7.58 15.72
C GLY A 68 -2.87 6.14 15.51
N ASP A 69 -3.68 5.65 16.45
CA ASP A 69 -4.25 4.31 16.40
C ASP A 69 -5.63 4.31 15.74
N LEU A 70 -5.70 3.57 14.64
CA LEU A 70 -6.84 3.56 13.74
C LEU A 70 -7.52 2.19 13.78
N LYS A 71 -8.83 2.17 14.04
CA LYS A 71 -9.64 0.97 13.91
C LYS A 71 -10.40 1.02 12.59
N LEU A 72 -9.76 0.51 11.54
CA LEU A 72 -10.28 0.54 10.17
C LEU A 72 -10.37 -0.86 9.57
N SER A 73 -11.29 -1.05 8.63
CA SER A 73 -11.39 -2.27 7.83
C SER A 73 -10.31 -2.37 6.74
N ALA A 74 -9.52 -1.31 6.53
CA ALA A 74 -8.35 -1.34 5.69
C ALA A 74 -7.29 -2.30 6.28
N ARG A 75 -6.96 -3.34 5.51
CA ARG A 75 -6.09 -4.44 5.95
C ARG A 75 -4.61 -4.06 5.93
N ASN A 76 -4.24 -3.04 5.17
CA ASN A 76 -2.88 -2.54 5.09
C ASN A 76 -2.81 -1.23 5.87
N GLN A 77 -2.14 -1.25 7.01
CA GLN A 77 -1.87 -0.06 7.83
C GLN A 77 -0.38 -0.07 8.15
N LEU A 78 0.40 0.56 7.27
CA LEU A 78 1.86 0.50 7.30
C LEU A 78 2.40 1.70 8.09
N PRO A 79 2.92 1.50 9.31
CA PRO A 79 3.52 2.59 10.07
C PRO A 79 4.77 3.10 9.38
N GLY A 80 5.02 4.39 9.50
CA GLY A 80 6.18 5.03 8.92
C GLY A 80 6.33 6.48 9.34
N LYS A 81 7.33 7.13 8.75
CA LYS A 81 7.65 8.54 8.99
C LYS A 81 7.55 9.32 7.70
N ILE A 82 6.92 10.49 7.76
CA ILE A 82 6.83 11.37 6.59
C ILE A 82 8.23 11.95 6.35
N VAL A 83 8.76 11.74 5.15
CA VAL A 83 10.08 12.24 4.77
C VAL A 83 10.00 13.47 3.87
N GLU A 84 8.91 13.58 3.09
CA GLU A 84 8.72 14.68 2.14
C GLU A 84 7.22 14.89 1.86
N ILE A 85 6.84 16.14 1.64
CA ILE A 85 5.53 16.53 1.12
C ILE A 85 5.77 17.47 -0.05
N GLU A 86 5.41 17.03 -1.26
CA GLU A 86 5.43 17.87 -2.46
C GLU A 86 4.05 18.53 -2.60
N GLU A 87 3.98 19.83 -2.29
CA GLU A 87 2.72 20.58 -2.37
C GLU A 87 2.41 20.99 -3.81
N GLY A 88 1.16 20.77 -4.23
CA GLY A 88 0.59 21.31 -5.45
C GLY A 88 -0.57 22.26 -5.16
N ALA A 89 -1.19 22.80 -6.22
CA ALA A 89 -2.28 23.77 -6.06
C ALA A 89 -3.54 23.18 -5.39
N VAL A 90 -3.83 21.90 -5.63
CA VAL A 90 -5.04 21.21 -5.12
C VAL A 90 -4.68 19.95 -4.32
N ASN A 91 -3.67 19.21 -4.78
CA ASN A 91 -3.22 17.97 -4.18
C ASN A 91 -1.76 18.08 -3.75
N ALA A 92 -1.35 17.23 -2.83
CA ALA A 92 0.04 16.99 -2.47
C ALA A 92 0.43 15.54 -2.75
N ILE A 93 1.73 15.32 -2.95
CA ILE A 93 2.34 13.99 -2.87
C ILE A 93 3.04 13.88 -1.53
N VAL A 94 2.55 13.01 -0.65
CA VAL A 94 3.18 12.68 0.63
C VAL A 94 4.03 11.43 0.46
N LYS A 95 5.31 11.51 0.79
CA LYS A 95 6.24 10.38 0.82
C LYS A 95 6.43 9.90 2.26
N LEU A 96 6.07 8.65 2.52
CA LEU A 96 6.15 8.00 3.81
C LEU A 96 7.20 6.89 3.75
N GLN A 97 8.25 6.98 4.56
CA GLN A 97 9.23 5.91 4.74
C GLN A 97 8.69 4.87 5.71
N ILE A 98 8.55 3.61 5.24
CA ILE A 98 8.04 2.48 6.04
C ILE A 98 9.11 1.43 6.37
N ALA A 99 10.25 1.49 5.67
CA ALA A 99 11.48 0.72 5.91
C ALA A 99 12.64 1.47 5.25
N ASP A 100 13.90 1.05 5.50
CA ASP A 100 15.12 1.76 5.09
C ASP A 100 15.06 2.29 3.65
N ASP A 101 14.79 1.41 2.67
CA ASP A 101 14.72 1.77 1.25
C ASP A 101 13.29 1.72 0.67
N VAL A 102 12.26 1.78 1.52
CA VAL A 102 10.86 1.69 1.07
C VAL A 102 10.08 2.95 1.41
N ILE A 103 9.78 3.70 0.34
CA ILE A 103 8.92 4.89 0.37
C ILE A 103 7.56 4.55 -0.24
N ILE A 104 6.49 4.84 0.50
CA ILE A 104 5.13 4.88 -0.01
C ILE A 104 4.80 6.31 -0.43
N SER A 105 4.40 6.48 -1.69
CA SER A 105 3.82 7.71 -2.22
C SER A 105 2.31 7.69 -2.11
N SER A 106 1.77 8.73 -1.49
CA SER A 106 0.35 8.99 -1.35
C SER A 106 -0.02 10.30 -2.03
N THR A 107 -1.12 10.32 -2.79
CA THR A 107 -1.65 11.57 -3.36
C THR A 107 -2.95 11.91 -2.65
N ILE A 108 -2.94 12.99 -1.88
CA ILE A 108 -4.08 13.48 -1.09
C ILE A 108 -4.31 14.97 -1.36
N SER A 109 -5.46 15.51 -0.94
CA SER A 109 -5.73 16.94 -1.08
C SER A 109 -4.82 17.78 -0.20
N MET A 110 -4.55 19.01 -0.61
CA MET A 110 -3.88 20.01 0.24
C MET A 110 -4.70 20.33 1.50
N SER A 111 -6.03 20.20 1.45
CA SER A 111 -6.87 20.35 2.64
C SER A 111 -6.56 19.24 3.67
N ALA A 112 -6.41 17.99 3.23
CA ALA A 112 -6.09 16.88 4.13
C ALA A 112 -4.69 17.04 4.76
N VAL A 113 -3.70 17.53 4.01
CA VAL A 113 -2.37 17.87 4.55
C VAL A 113 -2.49 18.87 5.70
N LYS A 114 -3.27 19.95 5.50
CA LYS A 114 -3.48 21.00 6.49
C LYS A 114 -4.29 20.52 7.69
N GLU A 115 -5.41 19.85 7.46
CA GLU A 115 -6.32 19.34 8.50
C GLU A 115 -5.64 18.31 9.42
N LEU A 116 -4.82 17.44 8.86
CA LEU A 116 -4.05 16.45 9.62
C LEU A 116 -2.74 17.03 10.21
N GLY A 117 -2.40 18.28 9.86
CA GLY A 117 -1.13 18.92 10.24
C GLY A 117 0.07 18.06 9.86
N LEU A 118 0.10 17.54 8.63
CA LEU A 118 1.21 16.71 8.16
C LEU A 118 2.45 17.56 7.93
N ALA A 119 3.61 17.04 8.32
CA ALA A 119 4.90 17.66 8.11
C ALA A 119 5.98 16.57 8.00
N ALA A 120 7.09 16.89 7.34
CA ALA A 120 8.27 16.04 7.38
C ALA A 120 8.71 15.81 8.83
N GLY A 121 9.11 14.58 9.14
CA GLY A 121 9.44 14.16 10.49
C GLY A 121 8.29 13.50 11.27
N LYS A 122 7.03 13.75 10.88
CA LYS A 122 5.86 13.26 11.62
C LYS A 122 5.64 11.75 11.40
N GLU A 123 5.30 11.05 12.48
CA GLU A 123 4.85 9.66 12.40
C GLU A 123 3.44 9.57 11.82
N ALA A 124 3.22 8.63 10.91
CA ALA A 124 1.94 8.38 10.29
C ALA A 124 1.83 6.93 9.81
N LYS A 125 0.64 6.55 9.33
CA LYS A 125 0.38 5.23 8.73
C LYS A 125 -0.10 5.42 7.29
N ALA A 126 0.48 4.67 6.36
CA ALA A 126 -0.10 4.50 5.03
C ALA A 126 -1.23 3.46 5.12
N VAL A 127 -2.45 3.88 4.79
CA VAL A 127 -3.66 3.09 4.93
C VAL A 127 -4.20 2.74 3.55
N ILE A 128 -4.24 1.44 3.23
CA ILE A 128 -4.69 0.93 1.92
C ILE A 128 -5.69 -0.22 2.12
N LYS A 129 -6.85 -0.13 1.47
CA LYS A 129 -7.81 -1.24 1.43
C LYS A 129 -7.26 -2.37 0.56
N ALA A 130 -7.45 -3.63 0.95
CA ALA A 130 -6.92 -4.78 0.21
C ALA A 130 -7.39 -4.86 -1.25
N THR A 131 -8.62 -4.38 -1.53
CA THR A 131 -9.17 -4.31 -2.89
C THR A 131 -8.54 -3.22 -3.77
N SER A 132 -7.67 -2.38 -3.21
CA SER A 132 -6.92 -1.36 -3.94
C SER A 132 -5.45 -1.75 -4.17
N VAL A 133 -5.09 -2.98 -3.82
CA VAL A 133 -3.76 -3.56 -4.06
C VAL A 133 -3.88 -4.55 -5.21
N MET A 134 -3.17 -4.31 -6.30
CA MET A 134 -3.02 -5.29 -7.38
C MET A 134 -1.77 -6.15 -7.16
N VAL A 135 -1.74 -7.33 -7.77
CA VAL A 135 -0.58 -8.22 -7.75
C VAL A 135 -0.05 -8.37 -9.18
N GLY A 136 1.25 -8.19 -9.37
CA GLY A 136 1.95 -8.59 -10.59
C GLY A 136 2.98 -9.67 -10.27
N ALA A 137 3.10 -10.70 -11.12
CA ALA A 137 3.98 -11.86 -10.92
C ALA A 137 4.48 -12.41 -12.26
#